data_AF-A0A346A4P5-F1
#
_entry.id   AF-A0A346A4P5-F1
#
_cell.length_a   1.000
_cell.length_b   1.000
_cell.length_c   1.000
_cell.angle_alpha   90.00
_cell.angle_beta   90.00
_cell.angle_gamma   90.00
#
_symmetry.space_group_name_H-M   'P 1'
#
loop_
_entity.id
_entity.type
_entity.pdbx_description
1 polymer ?
#
loop_
_entity_poly.entity_id
_entity_poly.type
_entity_poly.pdbx_seq_one_letter_code
_entity_poly.pdbx_strand_id
1 'polypeptide(L)'
;MSDPRYAIYFVPGADTPLYRFGTSVLGYDCRTGQETPFIDGVDTASWPAVVKEPKVYGFHATLKAPIRLIEGCNESDLVRAVSEFAAQRAAVAESPLALRALGSFIALVPAGDADSINDLAADCVRVFDRFRAPLTAEDRARRLASPLTARQIEHLDRWGYPYVLEEFRFHMTLTGALPPPDREQALRFLCERFEQVPNAHMLRLDRIVIARQERKSSPFRVVHEAPLR
;
A
#
# COMPACT_ATOMS: atom_id res chain seq x y z
N MET A 1 10.26 -22.33 8.60
CA MET A 1 9.48 -21.08 8.86
C MET A 1 9.55 -20.25 7.59
N SER A 2 8.47 -19.57 7.16
CA SER A 2 8.55 -18.75 5.95
C SER A 2 9.42 -17.52 6.23
N ASP A 3 10.37 -17.20 5.35
CA ASP A 3 11.17 -15.99 5.47
C ASP A 3 10.30 -14.73 5.43
N PRO A 4 10.69 -13.66 6.15
CA PRO A 4 9.95 -12.41 6.19
C PRO A 4 9.88 -11.77 4.79
N ARG A 5 8.79 -11.03 4.56
CA ARG A 5 8.60 -10.23 3.35
C ARG A 5 8.73 -8.75 3.68
N TYR A 6 9.35 -8.00 2.79
CA TYR A 6 9.55 -6.56 2.92
C TYR A 6 8.89 -5.84 1.77
N ALA A 7 8.29 -4.70 2.03
CA ALA A 7 7.71 -3.85 1.00
C ALA A 7 8.13 -2.39 1.21
N ILE A 8 8.18 -1.63 0.12
CA ILE A 8 8.36 -0.18 0.21
C ILE A 8 7.00 0.45 -0.03
N TYR A 9 6.48 1.08 1.00
CA TYR A 9 5.16 1.70 0.99
C TYR A 9 5.28 3.21 1.19
N PHE A 10 4.26 3.93 0.78
CA PHE A 10 3.91 5.19 1.41
C PHE A 10 2.91 4.90 2.53
N VAL A 11 3.18 5.42 3.72
CA VAL A 11 2.24 5.44 4.85
C VAL A 11 2.18 6.88 5.34
N PRO A 12 0.99 7.53 5.37
CA PRO A 12 0.87 8.90 5.85
C PRO A 12 1.42 9.06 7.27
N GLY A 13 1.86 10.28 7.64
CA GLY A 13 2.39 10.56 8.97
C GLY A 13 1.39 10.19 10.07
N ALA A 14 1.87 9.63 11.18
CA ALA A 14 1.03 9.06 12.24
C ALA A 14 0.04 10.07 12.86
N ASP A 15 0.41 11.34 12.85
CA ASP A 15 -0.34 12.49 13.34
C ASP A 15 -1.29 13.10 12.28
N THR A 16 -1.28 12.62 11.04
CA THR A 16 -2.12 13.18 9.99
C THR A 16 -3.58 12.73 10.13
N PRO A 17 -4.56 13.60 9.80
CA PRO A 17 -5.97 13.22 9.74
C PRO A 17 -6.24 12.07 8.77
N LEU A 18 -5.52 12.06 7.63
CA LEU A 18 -5.57 11.01 6.63
C LEU A 18 -5.18 9.63 7.20
N TYR A 19 -4.08 9.55 7.97
CA TYR A 19 -3.67 8.28 8.59
C TYR A 19 -4.73 7.77 9.57
N ARG A 20 -5.21 8.65 10.45
CA ARG A 20 -6.22 8.30 11.46
C ARG A 20 -7.52 7.82 10.85
N PHE A 21 -7.97 8.47 9.76
CA PHE A 21 -9.13 8.00 9.00
C PHE A 21 -8.90 6.58 8.50
N GLY A 22 -7.83 6.35 7.74
CA GLY A 22 -7.57 5.04 7.15
C GLY A 22 -7.35 3.91 8.16
N THR A 23 -6.63 4.17 9.26
CA THR A 23 -6.46 3.17 10.33
C THR A 23 -7.78 2.86 11.03
N SER A 24 -8.62 3.87 11.31
CA SER A 24 -9.96 3.65 11.90
C SER A 24 -10.89 2.88 10.95
N VAL A 25 -10.79 3.06 9.64
CA VAL A 25 -11.56 2.26 8.68
C VAL A 25 -11.12 0.80 8.72
N LEU A 26 -9.81 0.54 8.74
CA LEU A 26 -9.25 -0.82 8.71
C LEU A 26 -9.26 -1.53 10.07
N GLY A 27 -9.40 -0.78 11.17
CA GLY A 27 -9.29 -1.30 12.53
C GLY A 27 -7.88 -1.76 12.89
N TYR A 28 -6.84 -1.24 12.23
CA TYR A 28 -5.46 -1.67 12.46
C TYR A 28 -4.45 -0.55 12.17
N ASP A 29 -3.52 -0.37 13.09
CA ASP A 29 -2.39 0.55 12.95
C ASP A 29 -1.11 -0.25 12.66
N CYS A 30 -0.58 -0.14 11.44
CA CYS A 30 0.63 -0.85 11.03
C CYS A 30 1.92 -0.33 11.68
N ARG A 31 1.92 0.85 12.29
CA ARG A 31 3.08 1.38 13.02
C ARG A 31 3.20 0.74 14.39
N THR A 32 2.13 0.82 15.19
CA THR A 32 2.08 0.23 16.54
C THR A 32 1.79 -1.27 16.52
N GLY A 33 1.21 -1.77 15.43
CA GLY A 33 0.73 -3.13 15.25
C GLY A 33 -0.42 -3.51 16.14
N GLN A 34 -1.16 -2.51 16.62
CA GLN A 34 -2.32 -2.70 17.46
C GLN A 34 -3.60 -2.62 16.63
N GLU A 35 -4.60 -3.33 17.12
CA GLU A 35 -5.98 -3.15 16.71
C GLU A 35 -6.46 -1.74 17.10
N THR A 36 -7.26 -1.10 16.27
CA THR A 36 -7.87 0.20 16.55
C THR A 36 -9.39 0.08 16.52
N PRO A 37 -10.13 0.90 17.27
CA PRO A 37 -11.57 1.00 17.10
C PRO A 37 -11.92 1.32 15.65
N PHE A 38 -13.01 0.71 15.16
CA PHE A 38 -13.52 1.05 13.85
C PHE A 38 -14.11 2.46 13.85
N ILE A 39 -14.12 3.09 12.67
CA ILE A 39 -14.80 4.36 12.46
C ILE A 39 -16.28 4.27 12.87
N ASP A 40 -16.81 5.33 13.48
CA ASP A 40 -18.20 5.38 13.93
C ASP A 40 -19.19 5.13 12.79
N GLY A 41 -20.28 4.43 13.10
CA GLY A 41 -21.40 4.19 12.18
C GLY A 41 -21.25 2.97 11.28
N VAL A 42 -20.16 2.20 11.38
CA VAL A 42 -20.10 0.86 10.79
C VAL A 42 -20.85 -0.15 11.68
N ASP A 43 -21.40 -1.18 11.06
CA ASP A 43 -21.84 -2.38 11.81
C ASP A 43 -20.61 -3.21 12.19
N THR A 44 -20.27 -3.21 13.48
CA THR A 44 -19.08 -3.89 14.00
C THR A 44 -19.15 -5.42 13.87
N ALA A 45 -20.33 -6.01 13.62
CA ALA A 45 -20.47 -7.43 13.36
C ALA A 45 -20.03 -7.82 11.94
N SER A 46 -20.33 -6.98 10.94
CA SER A 46 -20.06 -7.29 9.52
C SER A 46 -18.82 -6.59 8.96
N TRP A 47 -18.49 -5.39 9.44
CA TRP A 47 -17.36 -4.59 8.96
C TRP A 47 -15.99 -5.29 9.03
N PRO A 48 -15.68 -6.13 10.05
CA PRO A 48 -14.41 -6.87 10.06
C PRO A 48 -14.19 -7.75 8.82
N ALA A 49 -15.26 -8.30 8.23
CA ALA A 49 -15.16 -9.08 7.00
C ALA A 49 -14.88 -8.18 5.78
N VAL A 50 -15.47 -6.99 5.74
CA VAL A 50 -15.28 -5.98 4.67
C VAL A 50 -13.82 -5.56 4.56
N VAL A 51 -13.12 -5.39 5.69
CA VAL A 51 -11.74 -4.88 5.70
C VAL A 51 -10.68 -5.96 5.90
N LYS A 52 -11.08 -7.23 5.99
CA LYS A 52 -10.21 -8.36 6.32
C LYS A 52 -8.93 -8.41 5.47
N GLU A 53 -9.05 -8.25 4.16
CA GLU A 53 -7.92 -8.32 3.23
C GLU A 53 -6.97 -7.12 3.34
N PRO A 54 -7.42 -5.84 3.19
CA PRO A 54 -6.51 -4.71 3.30
C PRO A 54 -5.93 -4.52 4.71
N LYS A 55 -6.66 -4.93 5.77
CA LYS A 55 -6.18 -4.86 7.16
C LYS A 55 -4.83 -5.55 7.36
N VAL A 56 -4.57 -6.65 6.65
CA VAL A 56 -3.28 -7.38 6.70
C VAL A 56 -2.09 -6.48 6.36
N TYR A 57 -2.28 -5.48 5.50
CA TYR A 57 -1.22 -4.57 5.08
C TYR A 57 -1.17 -3.27 5.88
N GLY A 58 -2.29 -2.91 6.54
CA GLY A 58 -2.51 -1.60 7.14
C GLY A 58 -2.78 -0.53 6.10
N PHE A 59 -3.05 0.69 6.56
CA PHE A 59 -3.38 1.81 5.67
C PHE A 59 -2.11 2.37 5.00
N HIS A 60 -1.98 2.13 3.70
CA HIS A 60 -0.76 2.42 2.93
C HIS A 60 -1.07 2.54 1.43
N ALA A 61 -0.12 3.07 0.67
CA ALA A 61 -0.02 2.88 -0.77
C ALA A 61 1.25 2.08 -1.10
N THR A 62 1.16 1.12 -2.03
CA THR A 62 2.32 0.32 -2.45
C THR A 62 3.19 1.11 -3.43
N LEU A 63 4.51 1.23 -3.16
CA LEU A 63 5.49 1.77 -4.13
C LEU A 63 6.37 0.65 -4.70
N LYS A 64 6.74 -0.33 -3.87
CA LYS A 64 7.34 -1.61 -4.26
C LYS A 64 6.60 -2.72 -3.53
N ALA A 65 6.00 -3.62 -4.29
CA ALA A 65 5.25 -4.77 -3.76
C ALA A 65 6.13 -5.65 -2.86
N PRO A 66 5.54 -6.44 -1.94
CA PRO A 66 6.28 -7.31 -1.04
C PRO A 66 7.26 -8.26 -1.75
N ILE A 67 8.52 -8.20 -1.33
CA ILE A 67 9.63 -9.04 -1.79
C ILE A 67 10.18 -9.89 -0.64
N ARG A 68 10.75 -11.05 -0.96
CA ARG A 68 11.73 -11.71 -0.09
C ARG A 68 13.10 -11.13 -0.41
N LEU A 69 13.96 -10.99 0.59
CA LEU A 69 15.33 -10.54 0.35
C LEU A 69 16.12 -11.64 -0.36
N ILE A 70 16.92 -11.27 -1.35
CA ILE A 70 17.87 -12.17 -2.02
C ILE A 70 18.96 -12.61 -1.02
N GLU A 71 19.51 -13.81 -1.22
CA GLU A 71 20.64 -14.30 -0.45
C GLU A 71 21.81 -13.29 -0.46
N GLY A 72 22.43 -13.08 0.71
CA GLY A 72 23.49 -12.09 0.89
C GLY A 72 23.03 -10.67 1.21
N CYS A 73 21.73 -10.36 1.13
CA CYS A 73 21.17 -9.09 1.62
C CYS A 73 20.35 -9.31 2.91
N ASN A 74 20.40 -8.36 3.84
CA ASN A 74 19.60 -8.37 5.07
C ASN A 74 18.76 -7.08 5.23
N GLU A 75 17.95 -7.02 6.30
CA GLU A 75 17.07 -5.89 6.59
C GLU A 75 17.85 -4.57 6.72
N SER A 76 19.02 -4.59 7.39
CA SER A 76 19.86 -3.40 7.56
C SER A 76 20.38 -2.85 6.24
N ASP A 77 20.69 -3.71 5.26
CA ASP A 77 21.10 -3.29 3.92
C ASP A 77 19.98 -2.56 3.18
N LEU A 78 18.74 -3.06 3.32
CA LEU A 78 17.57 -2.41 2.75
C LEU A 78 17.28 -1.06 3.43
N VAL A 79 17.33 -1.02 4.77
CA VAL A 79 17.17 0.22 5.57
C VAL A 79 18.13 1.31 5.11
N ARG A 80 19.42 0.97 4.99
CA ARG A 80 20.45 1.90 4.52
C ARG A 80 20.16 2.41 3.11
N ALA A 81 19.87 1.52 2.16
CA ALA A 81 19.56 1.92 0.78
C ALA A 81 18.29 2.78 0.66
N VAL A 82 17.25 2.49 1.44
CA VAL A 82 16.02 3.28 1.48
C VAL A 82 16.29 4.67 2.04
N SER A 83 17.13 4.78 3.07
CA SER A 83 17.49 6.05 3.69
C SER A 83 18.33 6.92 2.75
N GLU A 84 19.32 6.33 2.07
CA GLU A 84 20.14 6.99 1.06
C GLU A 84 19.30 7.48 -0.13
N PHE A 85 18.37 6.64 -0.62
CA PHE A 85 17.45 7.01 -1.70
C PHE A 85 16.54 8.17 -1.29
N ALA A 86 15.92 8.10 -0.11
CA ALA A 86 14.99 9.11 0.36
C ALA A 86 15.66 10.49 0.54
N ALA A 87 16.89 10.52 1.05
CA ALA A 87 17.66 11.76 1.24
C ALA A 87 17.98 12.49 -0.09
N GLN A 88 17.97 11.79 -1.22
CA GLN A 88 18.26 12.35 -2.54
C GLN A 88 17.00 12.66 -3.36
N ARG A 89 15.85 12.15 -2.92
CA ARG A 89 14.59 12.23 -3.67
C ARG A 89 13.71 13.34 -3.11
N ALA A 90 13.30 14.27 -3.96
CA ALA A 90 12.37 15.32 -3.55
C ALA A 90 11.01 14.73 -3.16
N ALA A 91 10.36 15.33 -2.15
CA ALA A 91 8.98 15.07 -1.82
C ALA A 91 8.08 15.38 -3.03
N VAL A 92 7.00 14.60 -3.16
CA VAL A 92 6.02 14.83 -4.23
C VAL A 92 5.14 16.00 -3.83
N ALA A 93 4.84 16.87 -4.81
CA ALA A 93 3.91 17.98 -4.62
C ALA A 93 2.55 17.49 -4.10
N GLU A 94 1.89 18.33 -3.31
CA GLU A 94 0.58 17.98 -2.76
C GLU A 94 -0.44 17.78 -3.88
N SER A 95 -1.21 16.70 -3.79
CA SER A 95 -2.28 16.38 -4.73
C SER A 95 -3.58 16.14 -3.98
N PRO A 96 -4.73 16.59 -4.51
CA PRO A 96 -6.01 16.21 -3.94
C PRO A 96 -6.21 14.69 -4.01
N LEU A 97 -6.96 14.14 -3.06
CA LEU A 97 -7.39 12.75 -2.97
C LEU A 97 -8.91 12.67 -3.12
N ALA A 98 -9.36 11.56 -3.67
CA ALA A 98 -10.77 11.23 -3.67
C ALA A 98 -11.00 9.74 -3.41
N LEU A 99 -12.12 9.43 -2.76
CA LEU A 99 -12.60 8.07 -2.60
C LEU A 99 -13.23 7.57 -3.90
N ARG A 100 -12.81 6.39 -4.35
CA ARG A 100 -13.33 5.76 -5.56
C ARG A 100 -13.45 4.26 -5.36
N ALA A 101 -14.40 3.65 -6.09
CA ALA A 101 -14.38 2.22 -6.32
C ALA A 101 -13.34 1.89 -7.42
N LEU A 102 -12.41 0.99 -7.12
CA LEU A 102 -11.48 0.41 -8.07
C LEU A 102 -11.87 -1.05 -8.29
N GLY A 103 -12.57 -1.32 -9.40
CA GLY A 103 -13.13 -2.65 -9.64
C GLY A 103 -14.09 -3.06 -8.51
N SER A 104 -13.70 -4.06 -7.71
CA SER A 104 -14.51 -4.61 -6.63
C SER A 104 -14.29 -3.98 -5.25
N PHE A 105 -13.32 -3.09 -5.06
CA PHE A 105 -12.98 -2.55 -3.74
C PHE A 105 -12.97 -1.01 -3.73
N ILE A 106 -12.88 -0.41 -2.54
CA ILE A 106 -12.85 1.05 -2.35
C ILE A 106 -11.45 1.47 -1.89
N ALA A 107 -10.95 2.55 -2.47
CA ALA A 107 -9.66 3.13 -2.14
C ALA A 107 -9.66 4.66 -2.27
N LEU A 108 -8.69 5.30 -1.60
CA LEU A 108 -8.31 6.68 -1.88
C LEU A 108 -7.34 6.72 -3.05
N VAL A 109 -7.60 7.59 -4.02
CA VAL A 109 -6.76 7.77 -5.23
C VAL A 109 -6.48 9.27 -5.47
N PRO A 110 -5.43 9.63 -6.23
CA PRO A 110 -5.19 11.01 -6.60
C PRO A 110 -6.36 11.54 -7.46
N ALA A 111 -6.80 12.76 -7.17
CA ALA A 111 -7.85 13.47 -7.89
C ALA A 111 -7.24 14.55 -8.81
N GLY A 112 -6.20 14.18 -9.56
CA GLY A 112 -5.42 15.08 -10.39
C GLY A 112 -4.26 14.36 -11.05
N ASP A 113 -3.27 15.13 -11.49
CA ASP A 113 -2.02 14.60 -12.01
C ASP A 113 -1.30 13.74 -10.95
N ALA A 114 -0.81 12.59 -11.39
CA ALA A 114 -0.10 11.62 -10.57
C ALA A 114 1.30 11.30 -11.12
N ASP A 115 1.80 12.02 -12.13
CA ASP A 115 3.06 11.73 -12.81
C ASP A 115 4.24 11.69 -11.85
N SER A 116 4.36 12.67 -10.96
CA SER A 116 5.44 12.68 -9.95
C SER A 116 5.33 11.52 -8.93
N ILE A 117 4.11 11.05 -8.64
CA ILE A 117 3.88 9.87 -7.79
C ILE A 117 4.30 8.61 -8.55
N ASN A 118 3.93 8.51 -9.83
CA ASN A 118 4.25 7.40 -10.72
C ASN A 118 5.77 7.28 -10.92
N ASP A 119 6.47 8.41 -11.08
CA ASP A 119 7.92 8.47 -11.19
C ASP A 119 8.61 7.97 -9.91
N LEU A 120 8.12 8.40 -8.74
CA LEU A 120 8.64 7.90 -7.46
C LEU A 120 8.44 6.38 -7.34
N ALA A 121 7.26 5.86 -7.68
CA ALA A 121 6.97 4.43 -7.64
C ALA A 121 7.85 3.65 -8.63
N ALA A 122 8.02 4.15 -9.85
CA ALA A 122 8.89 3.55 -10.86
C ALA A 122 10.35 3.48 -10.38
N ASP A 123 10.85 4.53 -9.73
CA ASP A 123 12.21 4.55 -9.21
C ASP A 123 12.37 3.64 -7.99
N CYS A 124 11.38 3.55 -7.11
CA CYS A 124 11.34 2.54 -6.05
C CYS A 124 11.41 1.12 -6.62
N VAL A 125 10.64 0.83 -7.69
CA VAL A 125 10.69 -0.48 -8.36
C VAL A 125 12.09 -0.77 -8.91
N ARG A 126 12.69 0.18 -9.63
CA ARG A 126 14.00 -0.01 -10.28
C ARG A 126 15.15 -0.11 -9.28
N VAL A 127 15.22 0.81 -8.32
CA VAL A 127 16.33 0.92 -7.37
C VAL A 127 16.34 -0.26 -6.39
N PHE A 128 15.17 -0.65 -5.89
CA PHE A 128 15.08 -1.69 -4.85
C PHE A 128 14.93 -3.12 -5.41
N ASP A 129 14.84 -3.32 -6.73
CA ASP A 129 14.74 -4.69 -7.28
C ASP A 129 15.99 -5.53 -7.01
N ARG A 130 17.17 -4.90 -6.83
CA ARG A 130 18.42 -5.61 -6.46
C ARG A 130 18.32 -6.39 -5.14
N PHE A 131 17.37 -6.04 -4.28
CA PHE A 131 17.13 -6.73 -3.01
C PHE A 131 16.18 -7.92 -3.16
N ARG A 132 15.49 -8.06 -4.28
CA ARG A 132 14.41 -9.05 -4.45
C ARG A 132 14.99 -10.42 -4.81
N ALA A 133 14.63 -11.43 -4.04
CA ALA A 133 14.81 -12.83 -4.43
C ALA A 133 13.92 -13.18 -5.65
N PRO A 134 14.39 -14.02 -6.59
CA PRO A 134 13.56 -14.51 -7.69
C PRO A 134 12.23 -15.12 -7.22
N LEU A 135 11.20 -15.00 -8.06
CA LEU A 135 9.92 -15.66 -7.78
C LEU A 135 10.10 -17.19 -7.77
N THR A 136 9.44 -17.87 -6.84
CA THR A 136 9.30 -19.32 -6.93
C THR A 136 8.29 -19.66 -8.02
N ALA A 137 8.38 -20.88 -8.57
CA ALA A 137 7.40 -21.37 -9.54
C ALA A 137 5.96 -21.31 -9.00
N GLU A 138 5.78 -21.59 -7.70
CA GLU A 138 4.48 -21.50 -7.02
C GLU A 138 3.96 -20.06 -6.93
N ASP A 139 4.81 -19.11 -6.51
CA ASP A 139 4.42 -17.69 -6.44
C ASP A 139 4.07 -17.14 -7.83
N ARG A 140 4.82 -17.53 -8.86
CA ARG A 140 4.55 -17.17 -10.25
C ARG A 140 3.22 -17.77 -10.74
N ALA A 141 3.00 -19.07 -10.55
CA ALA A 141 1.77 -19.75 -10.95
C ALA A 141 0.53 -19.14 -10.29
N ARG A 142 0.62 -18.82 -8.98
CA ARG A 142 -0.45 -18.14 -8.25
C ARG A 142 -0.80 -16.77 -8.85
N ARG A 143 0.20 -16.01 -9.33
CA ARG A 143 -0.03 -14.71 -9.97
C ARG A 143 -0.66 -14.84 -11.36
N LEU A 144 -0.29 -15.87 -12.10
CA LEU A 144 -0.86 -16.19 -13.42
C LEU A 144 -2.27 -16.79 -13.36
N ALA A 145 -2.77 -17.15 -12.18
CA ALA A 145 -4.14 -17.61 -12.01
C ALA A 145 -5.18 -16.48 -12.26
N SER A 146 -4.76 -15.22 -12.21
CA SER A 146 -5.57 -14.08 -12.66
C SER A 146 -5.23 -13.76 -14.12
N PRO A 147 -6.20 -13.30 -14.94
CA PRO A 147 -5.93 -12.89 -16.31
C PRO A 147 -4.97 -11.70 -16.31
N LEU A 148 -3.77 -11.88 -16.87
CA LEU A 148 -2.77 -10.84 -17.06
C LEU A 148 -2.52 -10.61 -18.55
N THR A 149 -2.29 -9.36 -18.93
CA THR A 149 -1.84 -9.04 -20.29
C THR A 149 -0.41 -9.53 -20.51
N ALA A 150 0.02 -9.65 -21.77
CA ALA A 150 1.41 -10.02 -22.09
C ALA A 150 2.42 -9.08 -21.39
N ARG A 151 2.12 -7.78 -21.35
CA ARG A 151 2.96 -6.79 -20.70
C ARG A 151 3.04 -6.95 -19.18
N GLN A 152 1.92 -7.26 -18.54
CA GLN A 152 1.88 -7.56 -17.11
C GLN A 152 2.64 -8.85 -16.76
N ILE A 153 2.68 -9.84 -17.67
CA ILE A 153 3.51 -11.03 -17.52
C ILE A 153 5.01 -10.68 -17.61
N GLU A 154 5.41 -9.84 -18.58
CA GLU A 154 6.79 -9.33 -18.65
C GLU A 154 7.20 -8.62 -17.35
N HIS A 155 6.31 -7.80 -16.79
CA HIS A 155 6.56 -7.14 -15.51
C HIS A 155 6.61 -8.11 -14.34
N LEU A 156 5.74 -9.12 -14.31
CA LEU A 156 5.78 -10.17 -13.30
C LEU A 156 7.14 -10.89 -13.30
N ASP A 157 7.63 -11.25 -14.49
CA ASP A 157 8.89 -11.98 -14.65
C ASP A 157 10.10 -11.10 -14.31
N ARG A 158 10.08 -9.83 -14.75
CA ARG A 158 11.19 -8.89 -14.54
C ARG A 158 11.24 -8.32 -13.12
N TRP A 159 10.11 -7.90 -12.56
CA TRP A 159 10.02 -7.11 -11.33
C TRP A 159 9.36 -7.86 -10.16
N GLY A 160 8.86 -9.07 -10.41
CA GLY A 160 8.15 -9.89 -9.42
C GLY A 160 6.70 -9.46 -9.17
N TYR A 161 6.18 -8.46 -9.90
CA TYR A 161 4.83 -7.93 -9.73
C TYR A 161 4.29 -7.34 -11.04
N PRO A 162 3.03 -7.62 -11.42
CA PRO A 162 2.50 -7.22 -12.73
C PRO A 162 2.11 -5.75 -12.85
N TYR A 163 1.69 -5.10 -11.76
CA TYR A 163 1.13 -3.74 -11.78
C TYR A 163 2.19 -2.69 -11.37
N VAL A 164 3.27 -2.61 -12.14
CA VAL A 164 4.38 -1.65 -11.96
C VAL A 164 4.55 -0.77 -13.20
N LEU A 165 5.32 0.31 -13.07
CA LEU A 165 5.65 1.22 -14.17
C LEU A 165 4.37 1.76 -14.84
N GLU A 166 4.16 1.57 -16.15
CA GLU A 166 2.97 2.05 -16.86
C GLU A 166 1.64 1.43 -16.37
N GLU A 167 1.70 0.27 -15.71
CA GLU A 167 0.54 -0.39 -15.09
C GLU A 167 0.30 0.10 -13.65
N PHE A 168 1.21 0.91 -13.09
CA PHE A 168 1.09 1.42 -11.73
C PHE A 168 -0.06 2.41 -11.62
N ARG A 169 -0.85 2.27 -10.55
CA ARG A 169 -1.89 3.23 -10.17
C ARG A 169 -1.79 3.45 -8.66
N PHE A 170 -1.52 4.68 -8.23
CA PHE A 170 -1.52 5.00 -6.81
C PHE A 170 -2.92 4.80 -6.21
N HIS A 171 -2.99 4.06 -5.11
CA HIS A 171 -4.21 3.90 -4.33
C HIS A 171 -3.88 3.50 -2.89
N MET A 172 -4.75 3.89 -1.95
CA MET A 172 -4.72 3.43 -0.56
C MET A 172 -6.03 2.70 -0.26
N THR A 173 -5.96 1.38 -0.16
CA THR A 173 -7.14 0.51 -0.06
C THR A 173 -7.82 0.60 1.30
N LEU A 174 -9.16 0.66 1.30
CA LEU A 174 -9.99 0.75 2.49
C LEU A 174 -10.91 -0.46 2.69
N THR A 175 -11.25 -1.19 1.62
CA THR A 175 -12.06 -2.41 1.70
C THR A 175 -11.44 -3.54 0.89
N GLY A 176 -11.81 -4.78 1.20
CA GLY A 176 -11.64 -5.91 0.29
C GLY A 176 -12.65 -5.85 -0.86
N ALA A 177 -12.72 -6.94 -1.62
CA ALA A 177 -13.71 -7.09 -2.68
C ALA A 177 -15.14 -7.14 -2.11
N LEU A 178 -16.01 -6.30 -2.68
CA LEU A 178 -17.43 -6.18 -2.33
C LEU A 178 -18.30 -6.37 -3.58
N PRO A 179 -19.46 -7.03 -3.46
CA PRO A 179 -20.45 -7.06 -4.52
C PRO A 179 -21.01 -5.64 -4.76
N PRO A 180 -21.55 -5.34 -5.96
CA PRO A 180 -21.96 -3.99 -6.33
C PRO A 180 -22.86 -3.24 -5.32
N PRO A 181 -23.96 -3.81 -4.77
CA PRO A 181 -24.81 -3.07 -3.84
C PRO A 181 -24.08 -2.69 -2.55
N ASP A 182 -23.35 -3.63 -1.96
CA ASP A 182 -22.57 -3.41 -0.73
C ASP A 182 -21.44 -2.40 -0.97
N ARG A 183 -20.80 -2.48 -2.15
CA ARG A 183 -19.74 -1.54 -2.55
C ARG A 183 -20.27 -0.12 -2.69
N GLU A 184 -21.44 0.07 -3.30
CA GLU A 184 -22.05 1.39 -3.43
C GLU A 184 -22.45 1.98 -2.07
N GLN A 185 -23.01 1.15 -1.18
CA GLN A 185 -23.36 1.57 0.17
C GLN A 185 -22.13 1.94 0.99
N ALA A 186 -21.10 1.10 0.98
CA ALA A 186 -19.84 1.36 1.66
C ALA A 186 -19.14 2.61 1.09
N LEU A 187 -19.17 2.82 -0.23
CA LEU A 187 -18.57 4.00 -0.85
C LEU A 187 -19.27 5.28 -0.41
N ARG A 188 -20.61 5.32 -0.43
CA ARG A 188 -21.37 6.50 0.05
C ARG A 188 -21.04 6.80 1.51
N PHE A 189 -21.09 5.79 2.37
CA PHE A 189 -20.74 5.93 3.78
C PHE A 189 -19.31 6.47 3.97
N LEU A 190 -18.32 5.88 3.30
CA LEU A 190 -16.93 6.31 3.43
C LEU A 190 -16.72 7.74 2.89
N CYS A 191 -17.40 8.13 1.81
CA CYS A 191 -17.36 9.50 1.29
C CYS A 191 -17.90 10.50 2.32
N GLU A 192 -19.10 10.26 2.86
CA GLU A 192 -19.70 11.12 3.89
C GLU A 192 -18.80 11.27 5.12
N ARG A 193 -18.14 10.18 5.54
CA ARG A 193 -17.20 10.21 6.67
C ARG A 193 -15.90 10.93 6.33
N PHE A 194 -15.36 10.74 5.13
CA PHE A 194 -14.11 11.36 4.71
C PHE A 194 -14.24 12.87 4.54
N GLU A 195 -15.38 13.35 4.03
CA GLU A 195 -15.70 14.78 3.90
C GLU A 195 -15.71 15.51 5.25
N GLN A 196 -16.00 14.79 6.34
CA GLN A 196 -15.99 15.34 7.70
C GLN A 196 -14.58 15.40 8.31
N VAL A 197 -13.54 14.87 7.66
CA VAL A 197 -12.17 14.87 8.19
C VAL A 197 -11.39 16.06 7.62
N PRO A 198 -11.10 17.11 8.42
CA PRO A 198 -10.42 18.30 7.92
C PRO A 198 -9.03 17.96 7.36
N ASN A 199 -8.70 18.53 6.21
CA ASN A 199 -7.40 18.40 5.55
C ASN A 199 -6.96 16.97 5.16
N ALA A 200 -7.83 15.96 5.27
CA ALA A 200 -7.50 14.59 4.86
C ALA A 200 -7.49 14.40 3.33
N HIS A 201 -8.08 15.34 2.59
CA HIS A 201 -8.19 15.31 1.13
C HIS A 201 -6.91 15.76 0.41
N MET A 202 -5.87 16.21 1.12
CA MET A 202 -4.59 16.57 0.49
C MET A 202 -3.55 15.47 0.78
N LEU A 203 -3.13 14.77 -0.28
CA LEU A 203 -2.02 13.82 -0.22
C LEU A 203 -0.71 14.60 -0.16
N ARG A 204 0.04 14.40 0.93
CA ARG A 204 1.44 14.78 1.02
C ARG A 204 2.31 13.53 1.07
N LEU A 205 2.95 13.19 -0.04
CA LEU A 205 3.89 12.07 -0.12
C LEU A 205 5.30 12.60 0.19
N ASP A 206 5.61 12.65 1.49
CA ASP A 206 6.84 13.22 2.05
C ASP A 206 7.79 12.16 2.64
N ARG A 207 7.45 10.88 2.53
CA ARG A 207 8.22 9.77 3.10
C ARG A 207 7.96 8.47 2.36
N ILE A 208 8.90 7.55 2.49
CA ILE A 208 8.69 6.14 2.18
C ILE A 208 9.01 5.32 3.42
N VAL A 209 8.38 4.15 3.55
CA VAL A 209 8.56 3.27 4.69
C VAL A 209 8.94 1.88 4.24
N ILE A 210 9.71 1.17 5.08
CA ILE A 210 9.85 -0.27 4.97
C ILE A 210 8.78 -0.90 5.84
N ALA A 211 7.92 -1.70 5.23
CA ALA A 211 6.96 -2.53 5.92
C ALA A 211 7.43 -4.00 5.89
N ARG A 212 7.46 -4.66 7.04
CA ARG A 212 7.84 -6.07 7.20
C ARG A 212 6.63 -6.92 7.55
N GLN A 213 6.49 -8.06 6.89
CA GLN A 213 5.60 -9.13 7.29
C GLN A 213 6.45 -10.30 7.78
N GLU A 214 6.40 -10.57 9.09
CA GLU A 214 7.21 -11.60 9.74
C GLU A 214 6.92 -13.00 9.19
N ARG A 215 5.63 -13.35 9.05
CA ARG A 215 5.16 -14.63 8.53
C ARG A 215 3.93 -14.39 7.66
N LYS A 216 3.60 -15.32 6.76
CA LYS A 216 2.43 -15.19 5.87
C LYS A 216 1.12 -14.88 6.61
N SER A 217 0.96 -15.36 7.85
CA SER A 217 -0.23 -15.17 8.70
C SER A 217 -0.23 -13.91 9.56
N SER A 218 0.88 -13.16 9.64
CA SER A 218 0.94 -11.92 10.43
C SER A 218 0.59 -10.71 9.55
N PRO A 219 0.06 -9.62 10.11
CA PRO A 219 -0.03 -8.36 9.40
C PRO A 219 1.37 -7.77 9.12
N PHE A 220 1.44 -6.83 8.18
CA PHE A 220 2.62 -6.00 7.95
C PHE A 220 2.77 -4.96 9.06
N ARG A 221 4.03 -4.67 9.40
CA ARG A 221 4.43 -3.66 10.37
C ARG A 221 5.41 -2.69 9.74
N VAL A 222 5.26 -1.39 9.99
CA VAL A 222 6.30 -0.42 9.66
C VAL A 222 7.51 -0.69 10.56
N VAL A 223 8.68 -0.92 9.94
CA VAL A 223 9.95 -1.18 10.66
C VAL A 223 10.97 -0.07 10.44
N HIS A 224 10.80 0.75 9.40
CA HIS A 224 11.66 1.91 9.13
C HIS A 224 10.90 2.99 8.37
N GLU A 225 11.21 4.24 8.65
CA GLU A 225 10.66 5.41 7.95
C GLU A 225 11.81 6.28 7.43
N ALA A 226 11.71 6.70 6.18
CA ALA A 226 12.69 7.57 5.55
C ALA A 226 11.98 8.79 4.92
N PRO A 227 12.17 10.00 5.45
CA PRO A 227 11.60 11.22 4.87
C PRO A 227 12.26 11.53 3.52
N LEU A 228 11.46 11.98 2.57
CA LEU A 228 11.90 12.55 1.30
C LEU A 228 12.37 14.00 1.51
N ARG A 229 13.23 14.50 0.62
CA ARG A 229 13.85 15.82 0.67
C ARG A 229 12.90 16.97 0.32
#